data_AF-D2A014-F1
#
_entry.id   AF-D2A014-F1
#
_cell.length_a   1.000
_cell.length_b   1.000
_cell.length_c   1.000
_cell.angle_alpha   90.00
_cell.angle_beta   90.00
_cell.angle_gamma   90.00
#
_symmetry.space_group_name_H-M   'P 1'
#
loop_
_entity.id
_entity.type
_entity.pdbx_description
1 polymer ?
#
loop_
_entity_poly.entity_id
_entity_poly.type
_entity_poly.pdbx_seq_one_letter_code
_entity_poly.pdbx_strand_id
1 'polypeptide(L)'
;MSDDEAETSDSSRYTHEQKIVAAVWVHEKEYNNQTWKDINSNFLARFNTAPPNRTTFLSWERKLFSVGNVEDREKCGRPLSRLMHVPYVRASLKEAPDLSLRERSKLLGLPRTTLLKIIRDDLNMEFEVEEDGTSNLKRRHAPYGGGKWKKKATAEAQGTCKGEEAASRQQNENCD
;
A
#
# COMPACT_ATOMS: atom_id res chain seq x y z
N MET A 1 -13.28 10.57 -13.77
CA MET A 1 -12.03 9.87 -14.11
C MET A 1 -10.94 10.68 -13.45
N SER A 2 -10.48 10.21 -12.28
CA SER A 2 -9.33 10.79 -11.61
C SER A 2 -8.16 9.91 -11.99
N ASP A 3 -7.24 10.45 -12.77
CA ASP A 3 -5.97 9.81 -13.07
C ASP A 3 -5.09 9.94 -11.82
N ASP A 4 -5.11 8.91 -10.98
CA ASP A 4 -4.09 8.67 -9.97
C ASP A 4 -2.79 8.34 -10.70
N GLU A 5 -2.02 9.37 -11.05
CA GLU A 5 -0.61 9.26 -11.43
C GLU A 5 0.16 8.71 -10.24
N ALA A 6 0.28 7.38 -10.18
CA ALA A 6 1.15 6.70 -9.26
C ALA A 6 2.58 7.13 -9.57
N GLU A 7 3.09 8.09 -8.80
CA GLU A 7 4.47 8.56 -8.85
C GLU A 7 5.40 7.40 -8.47
N THR A 8 5.81 6.63 -9.47
CA THR A 8 6.79 5.57 -9.33
C THR A 8 8.13 6.21 -9.01
N SER A 9 8.53 6.15 -7.74
CA SER A 9 9.85 6.59 -7.31
C SER A 9 10.91 5.65 -7.91
N ASP A 10 11.32 5.91 -9.15
CA ASP A 10 12.37 5.21 -9.87
C ASP A 10 13.70 5.52 -9.19
N SER A 11 14.12 4.68 -8.23
CA SER A 11 15.38 4.84 -7.48
C SER A 11 16.62 4.55 -8.35
N SER A 12 16.48 4.53 -9.66
CA SER A 12 17.53 4.29 -10.62
C SER A 12 18.46 5.51 -10.72
N ARG A 13 19.76 5.25 -10.87
CA ARG A 13 20.77 6.27 -11.18
C ARG A 13 20.46 7.04 -12.48
N TYR A 14 19.71 6.41 -13.38
CA TYR A 14 19.33 6.96 -14.68
C TYR A 14 17.86 7.32 -14.71
N THR A 15 17.54 8.47 -15.32
CA THR A 15 16.17 8.98 -15.45
C THR A 15 15.37 8.16 -16.45
N HIS A 16 14.04 8.25 -16.36
CA HIS A 16 13.13 7.58 -17.28
C HIS A 16 13.44 7.90 -18.76
N GLU A 17 13.65 9.19 -19.08
CA GLU A 17 14.03 9.63 -20.43
C GLU A 17 15.34 8.98 -20.91
N GLN A 18 16.38 8.99 -20.05
CA GLN A 18 17.67 8.39 -20.39
C GLN A 18 17.53 6.92 -20.76
N LYS A 19 16.69 6.18 -20.02
CA LYS A 19 16.44 4.77 -20.29
C LYS A 19 15.71 4.55 -21.61
N ILE A 20 14.67 5.35 -21.91
CA ILE A 20 13.90 5.25 -23.16
C ILE A 20 14.80 5.55 -24.37
N VAL A 21 15.46 6.70 -24.37
CA VAL A 21 16.28 7.13 -25.52
C VAL A 21 17.37 6.11 -25.80
N ALA A 22 18.03 5.63 -24.75
CA ALA A 22 19.03 4.59 -24.86
C ALA A 22 18.47 3.27 -25.40
N ALA A 23 17.30 2.83 -24.93
CA ALA A 23 16.63 1.64 -25.41
C ALA A 23 16.34 1.72 -26.91
N VAL A 24 15.86 2.86 -27.40
CA VAL A 24 15.61 3.10 -28.84
C VAL A 24 16.90 3.00 -29.65
N TRP A 25 17.98 3.66 -29.23
CA TRP A 25 19.27 3.55 -29.92
C TRP A 25 19.79 2.11 -30.01
N VAL A 26 19.62 1.34 -28.94
CA VAL A 26 20.04 -0.07 -28.90
C VAL A 26 19.19 -0.93 -29.83
N HIS A 27 17.88 -0.66 -29.93
CA HIS A 27 16.97 -1.36 -30.84
C HIS A 27 17.29 -1.03 -32.30
N GLU A 28 17.60 0.22 -32.59
CA GLU A 28 17.84 0.70 -33.95
C GLU A 28 19.25 0.45 -34.48
N LYS A 29 20.21 0.12 -33.61
CA LYS A 29 21.64 0.00 -33.98
C LYS A 29 21.90 -0.96 -35.14
N GLU A 30 21.05 -1.98 -35.30
CA GLU A 30 21.18 -3.01 -36.35
C GLU A 30 20.75 -2.48 -37.73
N TYR A 31 19.90 -1.46 -37.76
CA TYR A 31 19.46 -0.79 -38.98
C TYR A 31 20.34 0.40 -39.35
N ASN A 32 20.94 1.05 -38.34
CA ASN A 32 21.74 2.28 -38.51
C ASN A 32 23.26 2.03 -38.48
N ASN A 33 23.71 0.76 -38.42
CA ASN A 33 25.11 0.35 -38.32
C ASN A 33 25.89 1.01 -37.15
N GLN A 34 25.21 1.40 -36.07
CA GLN A 34 25.87 1.99 -34.91
C GLN A 34 26.58 0.93 -34.07
N THR A 35 27.80 1.22 -33.65
CA THR A 35 28.52 0.37 -32.71
C THR A 35 28.14 0.73 -31.27
N TRP A 36 28.46 -0.16 -30.32
CA TRP A 36 28.32 0.12 -28.90
C TRP A 36 29.16 1.33 -28.44
N LYS A 37 30.27 1.61 -29.13
CA LYS A 37 31.09 2.80 -28.86
C LYS A 37 30.34 4.07 -29.23
N ASP A 38 29.60 4.06 -30.34
CA ASP A 38 28.81 5.19 -30.80
C ASP A 38 27.65 5.44 -29.83
N ILE A 39 26.93 4.39 -29.43
CA ILE A 39 25.85 4.47 -28.43
C ILE A 39 26.36 5.07 -27.11
N ASN A 40 27.50 4.59 -26.61
CA ASN A 40 28.11 5.12 -25.38
C ASN A 40 28.51 6.59 -25.51
N SER A 41 29.09 6.97 -26.66
CA SER A 41 29.51 8.35 -26.95
C SER A 41 28.30 9.27 -27.05
N ASN A 42 27.23 8.83 -27.73
CA ASN A 42 25.97 9.55 -27.85
C ASN A 42 25.28 9.73 -26.49
N PHE A 43 25.30 8.70 -25.64
CA PHE A 43 24.75 8.78 -24.29
C PHE A 43 25.47 9.83 -23.45
N LEU A 44 26.81 9.79 -23.45
CA LEU A 44 27.62 10.77 -22.73
C LEU A 44 27.41 12.19 -23.30
N ALA A 45 27.41 12.34 -24.62
CA ALA A 45 27.24 13.64 -25.27
C ALA A 45 25.86 14.27 -24.99
N ARG A 46 24.79 13.45 -24.98
CA ARG A 46 23.43 13.95 -24.77
C ARG A 46 23.11 14.23 -23.31
N PHE A 47 23.53 13.36 -22.40
CA PHE A 47 23.11 13.41 -20.99
C PHE A 47 24.21 13.82 -20.02
N ASN A 48 25.44 14.06 -20.50
CA ASN A 48 26.61 14.37 -19.69
C ASN A 48 26.80 13.42 -18.49
N THR A 49 26.41 12.16 -18.68
CA THR A 49 26.39 11.13 -17.64
C THR A 49 27.15 9.91 -18.14
N ALA A 50 27.87 9.24 -17.24
CA ALA A 50 28.60 8.02 -17.57
C ALA A 50 27.63 6.95 -18.14
N PRO A 51 27.93 6.39 -19.33
CA PRO A 51 27.04 5.42 -19.96
C PRO A 51 26.90 4.15 -19.09
N PRO A 52 25.70 3.56 -19.04
CA PRO A 52 25.48 2.25 -18.45
C PRO A 52 26.34 1.14 -19.09
N ASN A 53 26.39 -0.01 -18.43
CA ASN A 53 26.98 -1.20 -19.06
C ASN A 53 26.05 -1.76 -20.17
N ARG A 54 26.63 -2.56 -21.07
CA ARG A 54 25.92 -3.16 -22.20
C ARG A 54 24.69 -3.98 -21.76
N THR A 55 24.78 -4.70 -20.65
CA THR A 55 23.69 -5.53 -20.13
C THR A 55 22.50 -4.68 -19.69
N THR A 56 22.75 -3.54 -19.07
CA THR A 56 21.73 -2.58 -18.65
C THR A 56 21.01 -2.01 -19.87
N PHE A 57 21.75 -1.59 -20.90
CA PHE A 57 21.16 -1.14 -22.16
C PHE A 57 20.24 -2.18 -22.80
N LEU A 58 20.71 -3.43 -22.91
CA LEU A 58 19.89 -4.54 -23.43
C LEU A 58 18.68 -4.83 -22.56
N SER A 59 18.78 -4.68 -21.24
CA SER A 59 17.64 -4.84 -20.34
C SER A 59 16.59 -3.76 -20.58
N TRP A 60 16.99 -2.51 -20.81
CA TRP A 60 16.05 -1.42 -21.09
C TRP A 60 15.38 -1.58 -22.45
N GLU A 61 16.14 -1.93 -23.48
CA GLU A 61 15.61 -2.26 -24.81
C GLU A 61 14.54 -3.35 -24.72
N ARG A 62 14.87 -4.49 -24.11
CA ARG A 62 13.92 -5.59 -23.97
C ARG A 62 12.67 -5.16 -23.21
N LYS A 63 12.83 -4.45 -22.08
CA LYS A 63 11.72 -3.98 -21.26
C LYS A 63 10.80 -3.05 -22.06
N LEU A 64 11.38 -2.05 -22.74
CA LEU A 64 10.62 -1.08 -23.51
C LEU A 64 9.87 -1.74 -24.66
N PHE A 65 10.54 -2.55 -25.49
CA PHE A 65 9.93 -3.12 -26.70
C PHE A 65 9.09 -4.38 -26.44
N SER A 66 9.28 -5.08 -25.33
CA SER A 66 8.45 -6.25 -24.97
C SER A 66 7.27 -5.89 -24.08
N VAL A 67 7.47 -5.00 -23.10
CA VAL A 67 6.47 -4.70 -22.05
C VAL A 67 5.87 -3.30 -22.21
N GLY A 68 6.55 -2.39 -22.92
CA GLY A 68 6.13 -0.98 -23.02
C GLY A 68 6.49 -0.12 -21.81
N ASN A 69 7.22 -0.66 -20.84
CA ASN A 69 7.65 0.07 -19.64
C ASN A 69 9.12 -0.25 -19.33
N VAL A 70 9.94 0.79 -19.19
CA VAL A 70 11.38 0.69 -18.93
C VAL A 70 11.74 0.69 -17.43
N GLU A 71 10.78 1.03 -16.57
CA GLU A 71 10.99 1.15 -15.14
C GLU A 71 11.29 -0.19 -14.48
N ASP A 72 11.90 -0.11 -13.30
CA ASP A 72 12.03 -1.28 -12.46
C ASP A 72 10.67 -1.58 -11.83
N ARG A 73 10.26 -2.84 -11.91
CA ARG A 73 9.08 -3.28 -11.18
C ARG A 73 9.33 -3.08 -9.70
N GLU A 74 8.30 -2.61 -9.01
CA GLU A 74 8.31 -2.61 -7.56
C GLU A 74 8.73 -3.98 -7.05
N LYS A 75 9.75 -3.98 -6.18
CA LYS A 75 10.23 -5.21 -5.57
C LYS A 75 9.13 -5.71 -4.65
N CYS A 76 8.36 -6.69 -5.12
CA CYS A 76 7.42 -7.38 -4.26
C CYS A 76 8.24 -8.07 -3.16
N GLY A 77 8.11 -7.60 -1.93
CA GLY A 77 8.80 -8.19 -0.78
C GLY A 77 8.37 -9.63 -0.53
N ARG A 78 8.89 -10.24 0.54
CA ARG A 78 8.40 -11.55 0.98
C ARG A 78 6.87 -11.48 1.17
N PRO A 79 6.08 -12.42 0.61
CA PRO A 79 4.63 -12.44 0.84
C PRO A 79 4.30 -12.45 2.34
N LEU A 80 3.38 -11.56 2.75
CA LEU A 80 2.96 -11.45 4.14
C LEU A 80 1.96 -12.56 4.48
N SER A 81 2.45 -13.70 4.98
CA SER A 81 1.60 -14.83 5.41
C SER A 81 0.52 -14.43 6.42
N ARG A 82 0.78 -13.39 7.24
CA ARG A 82 -0.18 -12.89 8.23
C ARG A 82 -1.47 -12.34 7.62
N LEU A 83 -1.46 -11.90 6.36
CA LEU A 83 -2.65 -11.36 5.70
C LEU A 83 -3.76 -12.40 5.56
N MET A 84 -3.39 -13.69 5.48
CA MET A 84 -4.36 -14.80 5.48
C MET A 84 -5.21 -14.85 6.76
N HIS A 85 -4.70 -14.31 7.87
CA HIS A 85 -5.36 -14.33 9.17
C HIS A 85 -6.26 -13.11 9.45
N VAL A 86 -6.14 -12.05 8.64
CA VAL A 86 -6.92 -10.81 8.77
C VAL A 86 -8.43 -11.05 8.88
N PRO A 87 -9.09 -11.86 8.03
CA PRO A 87 -10.55 -12.08 8.14
C PRO A 87 -10.94 -12.75 9.46
N TYR A 88 -10.17 -13.73 9.94
CA TYR A 88 -10.45 -14.43 11.20
C TYR A 88 -10.27 -13.52 12.42
N VAL A 89 -9.21 -12.70 12.42
CA VAL A 89 -9.00 -11.69 13.47
C VAL A 89 -10.14 -10.68 13.50
N ARG A 90 -10.57 -10.21 12.33
CA ARG A 90 -11.70 -9.27 12.20
C ARG A 90 -13.01 -9.87 12.72
N ALA A 91 -13.30 -11.13 12.36
CA ALA A 91 -14.49 -11.83 12.86
C ALA A 91 -14.46 -11.97 14.38
N SER A 92 -13.33 -12.44 14.93
CA SER A 92 -13.15 -12.61 16.37
C SER A 92 -13.36 -11.30 17.15
N LEU A 93 -12.89 -10.17 16.61
CA LEU A 93 -13.09 -8.84 17.24
C LEU A 93 -14.54 -8.37 17.23
N LYS A 94 -15.32 -8.75 16.21
CA LYS A 94 -16.75 -8.44 16.14
C LYS A 94 -17.58 -9.33 17.07
N GLU A 95 -17.27 -10.61 17.12
CA GLU A 95 -18.01 -11.59 17.91
C GLU A 95 -17.76 -11.43 19.41
N ALA A 96 -16.50 -11.20 19.79
CA ALA A 96 -16.10 -11.12 21.19
C ALA A 96 -15.13 -9.95 21.40
N PRO A 97 -15.62 -8.70 21.51
CA PRO A 97 -14.79 -7.52 21.62
C PRO A 97 -13.97 -7.47 22.92
N ASP A 98 -14.50 -8.04 24.00
CA ASP A 98 -13.90 -7.95 25.35
C ASP A 98 -12.75 -8.94 25.60
N LEU A 99 -12.50 -9.86 24.66
CA LEU A 99 -11.38 -10.80 24.79
C LEU A 99 -10.04 -10.07 24.78
N SER A 100 -9.20 -10.40 25.76
CA SER A 100 -7.84 -9.88 25.81
C SER A 100 -7.02 -10.38 24.61
N LEU A 101 -5.98 -9.62 24.25
CA LEU A 101 -5.05 -10.01 23.18
C LEU A 101 -4.43 -11.41 23.42
N ARG A 102 -4.23 -11.78 24.70
CA ARG A 102 -3.67 -13.09 25.07
C ARG A 102 -4.66 -14.23 24.78
N GLU A 103 -5.92 -14.06 25.16
CA GLU A 103 -6.96 -15.06 24.94
C GLU A 103 -7.25 -15.22 23.46
N ARG A 104 -7.37 -14.11 22.74
CA ARG A 104 -7.57 -14.11 21.29
C ARG A 104 -6.42 -14.78 20.55
N SER A 105 -5.18 -14.57 20.99
CA SER A 105 -4.00 -15.25 20.44
C SER A 105 -4.07 -16.76 20.61
N LYS A 106 -4.51 -17.24 21.77
CA LYS A 106 -4.72 -18.68 22.00
C LYS A 106 -5.86 -19.23 21.14
N LEU A 107 -6.99 -18.52 21.08
CA LEU A 107 -8.17 -18.92 20.31
C LEU A 107 -7.85 -19.08 18.82
N LEU A 108 -7.09 -18.16 18.24
CA LEU A 108 -6.74 -18.15 16.82
C LEU A 108 -5.47 -18.95 16.49
N GLY A 109 -4.76 -19.48 17.49
CA GLY A 109 -3.48 -20.16 17.29
C GLY A 109 -2.37 -19.25 16.73
N LEU A 110 -2.48 -17.94 16.95
CA LEU A 110 -1.55 -16.95 16.39
C LEU A 110 -0.58 -16.43 17.44
N PRO A 111 0.72 -16.24 17.13
CA PRO A 111 1.61 -15.49 17.99
C PRO A 111 1.05 -14.10 18.28
N ARG A 112 1.13 -13.66 19.53
CA ARG A 112 0.61 -12.36 19.98
C ARG A 112 1.18 -11.19 19.17
N THR A 113 2.44 -11.30 18.75
CA THR A 113 3.13 -10.30 17.91
C THR A 113 2.50 -10.19 16.53
N THR A 114 2.18 -11.32 15.89
CA THR A 114 1.50 -11.38 14.59
C THR A 114 0.07 -10.84 14.71
N LEU A 115 -0.66 -11.26 15.75
CA LEU A 115 -2.01 -10.76 16.03
C LEU A 115 -2.01 -9.23 16.22
N LEU A 116 -1.03 -8.70 16.95
CA LEU A 116 -0.92 -7.27 17.20
C LEU A 116 -0.61 -6.47 15.92
N LYS A 117 0.27 -6.99 15.04
CA LYS A 117 0.53 -6.38 13.72
C LYS A 117 -0.72 -6.37 12.86
N ILE A 118 -1.46 -7.48 12.82
CA ILE A 118 -2.73 -7.54 12.08
C ILE A 118 -3.72 -6.49 12.59
N ILE A 119 -3.87 -6.37 13.91
CA ILE A 119 -4.81 -5.43 14.51
C ILE A 119 -4.42 -3.97 14.23
N ARG A 120 -3.13 -3.63 14.38
CA ARG A 120 -2.65 -2.24 14.23
C ARG A 120 -2.46 -1.81 12.79
N ASP A 121 -1.81 -2.65 12.00
CA ASP A 121 -1.29 -2.28 10.67
C ASP A 121 -2.27 -2.71 9.58
N ASP A 122 -2.86 -3.92 9.69
CA ASP A 122 -3.69 -4.49 8.63
C ASP A 122 -5.20 -4.19 8.84
N LEU A 123 -5.61 -3.83 10.07
CA LEU A 123 -6.99 -3.47 10.44
C LEU A 123 -7.13 -2.02 10.92
N ASN A 124 -6.03 -1.27 11.06
CA ASN A 124 -6.00 0.12 11.52
C ASN A 124 -6.83 0.35 12.79
N MET A 125 -6.59 -0.46 13.83
CA MET A 125 -7.26 -0.31 15.13
C MET A 125 -6.29 0.14 16.22
N GLU A 126 -6.80 0.94 17.15
CA GLU A 126 -6.11 1.39 18.36
C GLU A 126 -6.74 0.77 19.60
N PHE A 127 -5.90 0.54 20.61
CA PHE A 127 -6.32 0.03 21.89
C PHE A 127 -6.62 1.21 22.80
N GLU A 128 -7.89 1.40 23.12
CA GLU A 128 -8.33 2.40 24.10
C GLU A 128 -8.47 1.75 25.47
N VAL A 129 -7.92 2.40 26.49
CA VAL A 129 -8.17 2.08 27.89
C VAL A 129 -9.24 3.05 28.37
N GLU A 130 -10.40 2.54 28.78
CA GLU A 130 -11.44 3.37 29.43
C GLU A 130 -10.84 3.89 30.76
N GLU A 131 -10.68 5.21 30.90
CA GLU A 131 -10.14 5.87 32.09
C GLU A 131 -11.17 5.92 33.21
N ASP A 132 -11.55 4.76 33.74
CA ASP A 132 -12.37 4.71 34.93
C ASP A 132 -11.48 5.06 36.13
N GLY A 133 -11.69 6.24 36.70
CA GLY A 133 -10.89 6.90 37.76
C GLY A 133 -10.75 6.15 39.09
N THR A 134 -11.04 4.85 39.14
CA THR A 134 -11.06 4.03 40.35
C THR A 134 -10.56 2.61 40.09
N SER A 135 -9.39 2.40 39.49
CA SER A 135 -8.73 1.09 39.63
C SER A 135 -7.21 1.15 39.48
N ASN A 136 -6.54 0.25 40.22
CA ASN A 136 -5.11 -0.03 40.19
C ASN A 136 -4.58 -0.52 38.81
N LEU A 137 -5.37 -0.38 37.73
CA LEU A 137 -5.07 -0.80 36.36
C LEU A 137 -3.95 0.02 35.68
N LYS A 138 -3.59 1.19 36.22
CA LYS A 138 -2.47 2.03 35.72
C LYS A 138 -1.10 1.32 35.71
N ARG A 139 -0.97 0.14 36.33
CA ARG A 139 0.28 -0.64 36.38
C ARG A 139 0.46 -1.65 35.24
N ARG A 140 -0.53 -1.87 34.37
CA ARG A 140 -0.40 -2.83 33.26
C ARG A 140 -0.11 -2.11 31.95
N HIS A 141 1.01 -2.47 31.31
CA HIS A 141 1.41 -1.95 30.01
C HIS A 141 0.34 -2.30 28.94
N ALA A 142 -0.28 -1.30 28.30
CA ALA A 142 -1.16 -1.52 27.15
C ALA A 142 -0.40 -2.28 26.04
N PRO A 143 -1.03 -3.20 25.27
CA PRO A 143 -2.44 -3.57 25.26
C PRO A 143 -2.76 -4.81 26.13
N TYR A 144 -2.05 -4.99 27.25
CA TYR A 144 -2.17 -6.18 28.11
C TYR A 144 -3.07 -5.98 29.34
N GLY A 145 -3.70 -4.82 29.46
CA GLY A 145 -4.75 -4.51 30.44
C GLY A 145 -6.16 -4.76 29.90
N GLY A 146 -7.19 -4.48 30.71
CA GLY A 146 -8.58 -4.44 30.23
C GLY A 146 -8.80 -3.18 29.39
N GLY A 147 -9.31 -3.34 28.19
CA GLY A 147 -9.53 -2.25 27.22
C GLY A 147 -10.06 -2.81 25.90
N LYS A 148 -10.56 -1.95 25.03
CA LYS A 148 -11.25 -2.33 23.78
C LYS A 148 -10.46 -1.85 22.57
N TRP A 149 -10.51 -2.64 21.50
CA TRP A 149 -9.93 -2.26 20.21
C TRP A 149 -10.98 -1.50 19.39
N LYS A 150 -10.65 -0.28 18.97
CA LYS A 150 -11.50 0.54 18.12
C LYS A 150 -10.77 0.90 16.82
N LYS A 151 -11.54 1.14 15.75
CA LYS A 151 -10.97 1.62 14.49
C LYS A 151 -10.38 3.01 14.71
N LYS A 152 -9.16 3.24 14.20
CA LYS A 152 -8.57 4.58 14.17
C LYS A 152 -9.52 5.53 13.44
N ALA A 153 -9.74 6.71 14.02
CA ALA A 153 -10.42 7.79 13.31
C ALA A 153 -9.51 8.24 12.16
N THR A 154 -9.88 7.91 10.92
CA THR A 154 -9.31 8.55 9.74
C THR A 154 -9.82 9.99 9.72
N ALA A 155 -8.92 10.97 9.65
CA ALA A 155 -9.21 12.40 9.69
C ALA A 155 -10.01 12.94 8.47
N GLU A 156 -10.69 12.08 7.72
CA GLU A 156 -11.42 12.39 6.48
C GLU A 156 -12.90 11.99 6.57
N ALA A 157 -13.57 12.36 7.66
CA ALA A 157 -15.04 12.27 7.73
C ALA A 157 -15.62 13.38 8.61
N GLN A 158 -15.24 14.63 8.34
CA GLN A 158 -15.98 15.81 8.77
C GLN A 158 -16.13 16.76 7.59
N GLY A 159 -17.05 16.40 6.69
CA GLY A 159 -17.53 17.25 5.61
C GLY A 159 -19.03 17.02 5.46
N THR A 160 -19.81 17.92 6.07
CA THR A 160 -21.14 18.43 5.68
C THR A 160 -21.98 17.57 4.71
N CYS A 161 -23.24 17.24 5.00
CA CYS A 161 -24.34 18.18 4.73
C CYS A 161 -25.47 18.11 5.80
N LYS A 162 -25.75 19.26 6.39
CA LYS A 162 -27.09 19.62 6.85
C LYS A 162 -27.90 20.09 5.65
N GLY A 163 -29.15 19.66 5.58
CA GLY A 163 -30.24 20.32 4.86
C GLY A 163 -30.49 19.81 3.44
N GLU A 164 -31.62 19.12 3.24
CA GLU A 164 -32.71 19.66 2.42
C GLU A 164 -34.01 18.92 2.68
N GLU A 165 -35.07 19.71 2.67
CA GLU A 165 -36.44 19.45 3.07
C GLU A 165 -37.29 19.05 1.84
N ALA A 166 -38.31 18.23 2.09
CA ALA A 166 -39.50 17.98 1.26
C ALA A 166 -39.38 17.22 -0.08
N ALA A 167 -40.01 16.02 -0.14
CA ALA A 167 -41.18 15.77 -1.00
C ALA A 167 -41.73 14.33 -0.87
N SER A 168 -42.94 14.24 -0.29
CA SER A 168 -44.11 13.46 -0.73
C SER A 168 -43.98 12.00 -1.24
N ARG A 169 -44.55 11.05 -0.46
CA ARG A 169 -45.74 10.24 -0.82
C ARG A 169 -45.95 9.13 0.20
N GLN A 170 -46.97 9.25 1.05
CA GLN A 170 -47.61 8.08 1.67
C GLN A 170 -49.04 8.00 1.14
N GLN A 171 -49.32 6.83 0.57
CA GLN A 171 -50.59 6.41 0.01
C GLN A 171 -51.45 5.83 1.14
N ASN A 172 -52.73 6.22 1.13
CA ASN A 172 -53.93 5.49 1.54
C ASN A 172 -53.83 4.53 2.75
N GLU A 173 -54.37 4.99 3.87
CA GLU A 173 -54.92 4.11 4.91
C GLU A 173 -56.36 3.73 4.56
N ASN A 174 -56.61 2.41 4.47
CA ASN A 174 -57.92 1.79 4.68
C ASN A 174 -58.21 1.77 6.18
N CYS A 175 -59.40 2.18 6.61
CA CYS A 175 -60.06 1.75 7.84
C CYS A 175 -61.58 1.86 7.63
N ASP A 176 -62.29 0.83 8.11
CA ASP A 176 -63.72 0.52 7.96
C ASP A 176 -64.73 1.67 8.20
#